data_AF-A0A355TXZ1-F1
#
_entry.id   AF-A0A355TXZ1-F1
#
_cell.length_a   1.000
_cell.length_b   1.000
_cell.length_c   1.000
_cell.angle_alpha   90.00
_cell.angle_beta   90.00
_cell.angle_gamma   90.00
#
_symmetry.space_group_name_H-M   'P 1'
#
loop_
_entity.id
_entity.type
_entity.pdbx_description
1 polymer ?
#
loop_
_entity_poly.entity_id
_entity_poly.type
_entity_poly.pdbx_seq_one_letter_code
_entity_poly.pdbx_strand_id
1 'polypeptide(L)' 'MLNNFENEVRKVAAYCRVSTDNLDQANSLESQQRYFNEYIKRNPLWELYEIYVDE' A
#
# COMPACT_ATOMS: atom_id res chain seq x y z
N MET A 1 -19.60 1.23 25.86
CA MET A 1 -19.58 1.98 24.59
C MET A 1 -18.89 1.10 23.57
N LEU A 2 -19.60 0.60 22.56
CA LEU A 2 -18.97 -0.08 21.43
C LEU A 2 -18.46 1.01 20.49
N ASN A 3 -17.19 0.93 20.09
CA ASN A 3 -16.60 1.86 19.13
C ASN A 3 -17.30 1.67 17.78
N ASN A 4 -18.02 2.68 17.30
CA ASN A 4 -18.75 2.65 16.02
C ASN A 4 -17.85 2.53 14.77
N PHE A 5 -16.53 2.44 14.93
CA PHE A 5 -15.54 2.46 13.85
C PHE A 5 -15.13 1.07 13.33
N GLU A 6 -15.66 -0.02 13.91
CA GLU A 6 -15.26 -1.39 13.54
C GLU A 6 -15.73 -1.81 12.14
N ASN A 7 -16.67 -1.10 11.53
CA ASN A 7 -17.22 -1.42 10.20
C ASN A 7 -17.10 -0.27 9.20
N GLU A 8 -16.32 0.76 9.50
CA GLU A 8 -16.15 1.90 8.58
C GLU A 8 -15.06 1.60 7.55
N VAL A 9 -15.39 1.83 6.26
CA VAL A 9 -14.41 1.74 5.17
C VAL A 9 -13.42 2.90 5.30
N ARG A 10 -12.14 2.57 5.38
CA ARG A 10 -11.04 3.54 5.48
C ARG A 10 -10.34 3.67 4.15
N LYS A 11 -10.19 4.91 3.69
CA LYS A 11 -9.29 5.21 2.58
C LYS A 11 -7.86 5.15 3.05
N VAL A 12 -7.04 4.38 2.34
CA VAL A 12 -5.63 4.15 2.67
C VAL A 12 -4.75 4.45 1.46
N ALA A 13 -3.53 4.90 1.69
CA ALA A 13 -2.50 5.07 0.66
C ALA A 13 -1.25 4.30 1.08
N ALA A 14 -0.46 3.86 0.09
CA ALA A 14 0.84 3.26 0.34
C ALA A 14 1.94 4.17 -0.21
N TYR A 15 3.12 4.12 0.40
CA TYR A 15 4.31 4.82 -0.05
C TYR A 15 5.44 3.81 -0.23
N CYS A 16 6.01 3.76 -1.44
CA CYS A 16 7.14 2.90 -1.78
C CYS A 16 8.34 3.77 -2.16
N ARG A 17 9.53 3.41 -1.69
CA ARG A 17 10.78 4.06 -2.07
C ARG A 17 11.90 3.04 -2.17
N VAL A 18 12.80 3.22 -3.13
CA VAL A 18 14.07 2.47 -3.22
C VAL A 18 15.23 3.37 -2.82
N SER A 19 16.29 2.80 -2.25
CA SER A 19 17.34 3.59 -1.56
C SER A 19 18.68 3.65 -2.28
N THR A 20 18.83 3.04 -3.46
CA THR A 20 20.13 2.90 -4.17
C THR A 20 19.96 2.76 -5.69
N ASP A 21 20.87 3.34 -6.47
CA ASP A 21 20.86 3.33 -7.96
C ASP A 21 21.26 1.96 -8.57
N ASN A 22 20.64 0.85 -8.17
CA ASN A 22 20.96 -0.47 -8.74
C ASN A 22 19.79 -1.05 -9.51
N LEU A 23 20.07 -1.76 -10.62
CA LEU A 23 19.08 -2.31 -11.54
C LEU A 23 18.08 -3.27 -10.86
N ASP A 24 18.51 -3.97 -9.80
CA ASP A 24 17.66 -4.85 -8.98
C ASP A 24 16.55 -4.11 -8.20
N GLN A 25 16.62 -2.77 -8.12
CA GLN A 25 15.60 -1.98 -7.43
C GLN A 25 14.31 -1.85 -8.22
N ALA A 26 14.34 -1.88 -9.56
CA ALA A 26 13.10 -1.85 -10.36
C ALA A 26 12.20 -3.06 -10.02
N ASN A 27 12.80 -4.24 -9.88
CA ASN A 27 12.12 -5.45 -9.44
C ASN A 27 11.65 -5.36 -7.99
N SER A 28 12.43 -4.71 -7.12
CA SER A 28 12.10 -4.51 -5.71
C SER A 28 10.96 -3.51 -5.52
N LEU A 29 10.90 -2.48 -6.35
CA LEU A 29 9.86 -1.44 -6.35
C LEU A 29 8.55 -1.99 -6.89
N GLU A 30 8.58 -2.71 -8.01
CA GLU A 30 7.39 -3.40 -8.55
C GLU A 30 6.83 -4.40 -7.53
N SER A 31 7.72 -5.15 -6.86
CA SER A 31 7.33 -6.10 -5.81
C SER A 31 6.68 -5.41 -4.61
N GLN A 32 7.20 -4.25 -4.18
CA GLN A 32 6.62 -3.45 -3.09
C GLN A 32 5.22 -2.93 -3.45
N GLN A 33 5.06 -2.35 -4.65
CA GLN A 33 3.77 -1.86 -5.12
C GLN A 33 2.73 -2.98 -5.18
N ARG A 34 3.11 -4.14 -5.76
CA ARG A 34 2.25 -5.31 -5.84
C ARG A 34 1.88 -5.83 -4.45
N TYR A 35 2.84 -5.92 -3.54
CA TYR A 35 2.59 -6.35 -2.16
C TYR A 35 1.55 -5.48 -1.47
N PHE A 36 1.71 -4.15 -1.50
CA PHE A 36 0.77 -3.25 -0.84
C PHE A 36 -0.61 -3.25 -1.48
N ASN A 37 -0.68 -3.32 -2.81
CA ASN A 37 -1.93 -3.44 -3.53
C ASN A 37 -2.72 -4.70 -3.09
N GLU A 38 -2.07 -5.86 -3.07
CA GLU A 38 -2.68 -7.11 -2.64
C GLU A 38 -3.00 -7.13 -1.14
N TYR A 39 -2.13 -6.55 -0.31
CA TYR A 39 -2.34 -6.47 1.12
C TYR A 39 -3.58 -5.64 1.47
N ILE A 40 -3.75 -4.49 0.80
CA ILE A 40 -4.89 -3.60 1.02
C ILE A 40 -6.19 -4.22 0.53
N LYS A 41 -6.18 -4.84 -0.66
CA LYS A 41 -7.36 -5.52 -1.23
C LYS A 41 -7.88 -6.69 -0.38
N ARG A 42 -7.02 -7.32 0.44
CA ARG A 42 -7.43 -8.40 1.35
C ARG A 42 -8.28 -7.90 2.51
N ASN A 43 -8.27 -6.60 2.81
CA ASN A 43 -9.09 -6.01 3.84
C ASN A 43 -10.36 -5.39 3.23
N PRO A 44 -11.56 -5.96 3.45
CA PRO A 44 -12.79 -5.43 2.89
C PRO A 44 -13.19 -4.06 3.47
N LEU A 45 -12.58 -3.64 4.57
CA LEU A 45 -12.78 -2.32 5.17
C LEU A 45 -11.78 -1.29 4.66
N TRP A 46 -10.90 -1.62 3.72
CA TRP A 46 -9.94 -0.67 3.17
C TRP A 46 -10.21 -0.40 1.69
N GLU A 47 -10.12 0.87 1.32
CA GLU A 47 -10.20 1.34 -0.05
C GLU A 47 -8.85 1.99 -0.40
N LEU A 48 -8.15 1.43 -1.38
CA LEU A 48 -6.90 2.01 -1.85
C LEU A 48 -7.17 3.31 -2.59
N TYR A 49 -6.61 4.42 -2.10
CA TYR A 49 -6.63 5.72 -2.77
C TYR A 49 -5.53 5.79 -3.84
N GLU A 50 -4.27 5.66 -3.43
CA GLU A 50 -3.12 5.76 -4.33
C GLU A 50 -1.90 5.04 -3.71
N ILE A 51 -0.98 4.60 -4.57
CA ILE A 51 0.37 4.19 -4.18
C ILE A 51 1.34 5.25 -4.68
N TYR A 52 1.96 5.98 -3.76
CA TYR A 52 3.00 6.95 -4.05
C TYR A 52 4.35 6.26 -4.15
N VAL A 53 5.15 6.68 -5.12
CA VAL A 53 6.44 6.09 -5.42
C VAL A 53 7.47 7.18 -5.57
N ASP A 54 8.54 7.09 -4.80
CA ASP A 54 9.76 7.86 -5.01
C ASP A 54 10.87 6.92 -5.47
N GLU A 55 11.60 7.31 -6.52
CA GLU A 55 12.81 6.65 -6.99
C GLU A 55 14.04 7.07 -6.17
#